data_AF-A0A7Y3YNJ4-F1
#
_entry.id   AF-A0A7Y3YNJ4-F1
#
_cell.length_a   1.000
_cell.length_b   1.000
_cell.length_c   1.000
_cell.angle_alpha   90.00
_cell.angle_beta   90.00
_cell.angle_gamma   90.00
#
_symmetry.space_group_name_H-M   'P 1'
#
loop_
_entity.id
_entity.type
_entity.pdbx_description
1 polymer ?
#
loop_
_entity_poly.entity_id
_entity_poly.type
_entity_poly.pdbx_seq_one_letter_code
_entity_poly.pdbx_strand_id
1 'polypeptide(L)'
;MRLISLSSLKVTIVVLTVSLLSACGFHLRGDYSVPEELNKISVTSYDQYSTFTRMMKGQLRMNDVEIVPPAENTPNLHIMSESVGERTLSLYQNTRAAEKELTFRARYRVTIPDLGSKTFSTSVTRSYLDNPLTALAKSVERDMIEDEMRKLATSQILRQMARLKANIAAGSMNLESLENVQVKELEKQYNIKNVEIDDVETAPSTEELPELSESAQ
;
A
#
# COMPACT_ATOMS: atom_id res chain seq x y z
N MET A 1 43.53 -45.58 -15.49
CA MET A 1 42.76 -44.88 -14.45
C MET A 1 43.65 -43.75 -13.91
N ARG A 2 43.48 -42.49 -14.38
CA ARG A 2 44.36 -41.38 -13.98
C ARG A 2 43.93 -40.87 -12.62
N LEU A 3 44.80 -41.02 -11.62
CA LEU A 3 44.63 -40.51 -10.26
C LEU A 3 44.67 -38.98 -10.30
N ILE A 4 43.53 -38.34 -10.05
CA ILE A 4 43.42 -36.89 -9.94
C ILE A 4 44.22 -36.47 -8.71
N SER A 5 45.25 -35.64 -8.92
CA SER A 5 46.10 -35.12 -7.84
C SER A 5 45.27 -34.36 -6.81
N LEU A 6 45.59 -34.49 -5.52
CA LEU A 6 44.96 -33.74 -4.43
C LEU A 6 44.99 -32.22 -4.66
N SER A 7 45.97 -31.71 -5.40
CA SER A 7 46.05 -30.30 -5.79
C SER A 7 44.93 -29.92 -6.79
N SER A 8 44.68 -30.77 -7.78
CA SER A 8 43.62 -30.56 -8.78
C SER A 8 42.23 -30.63 -8.15
N LEU A 9 42.02 -31.50 -7.14
CA LEU A 9 40.74 -31.58 -6.42
C LEU A 9 40.42 -30.30 -5.63
N LYS A 10 41.43 -29.68 -5.01
CA LYS A 10 41.27 -28.40 -4.30
C LYS A 10 40.88 -27.28 -5.26
N VAL A 11 41.52 -27.22 -6.43
CA VAL A 11 41.21 -26.22 -7.47
C VAL A 11 39.78 -26.39 -7.97
N THR A 12 39.34 -27.62 -8.26
CA THR A 12 37.96 -27.88 -8.70
C THR A 12 36.94 -27.45 -7.65
N ILE A 13 37.20 -27.71 -6.36
CA ILE A 13 36.32 -27.29 -5.27
C ILE A 13 36.21 -25.76 -5.20
N VAL A 14 37.33 -25.04 -5.30
CA VAL A 14 37.33 -23.56 -5.25
C VAL A 14 36.59 -22.96 -6.45
N VAL A 15 36.81 -23.50 -7.66
CA VAL A 15 36.11 -23.03 -8.86
C VAL A 15 34.61 -23.31 -8.76
N LEU A 16 34.23 -24.47 -8.22
CA LEU A 16 32.84 -24.83 -8.04
C LEU A 16 32.16 -23.92 -7.00
N THR A 17 32.79 -23.63 -5.87
CA THR A 17 32.21 -22.74 -4.85
C THR A 17 32.07 -21.30 -5.35
N VAL A 18 33.03 -20.76 -6.10
CA VAL A 18 32.93 -19.42 -6.69
C VAL A 18 31.82 -19.35 -7.75
N SER A 19 31.68 -20.39 -8.59
CA SER A 19 30.62 -20.45 -9.60
C SER A 19 29.23 -20.53 -8.96
N LEU A 20 29.08 -21.32 -7.88
CA LEU A 20 27.82 -21.40 -7.13
C LEU A 20 27.44 -20.08 -6.44
N LEU A 21 28.43 -19.30 -5.96
CA LEU A 21 28.18 -17.98 -5.38
C LEU A 21 27.76 -16.94 -6.43
N SER A 22 28.39 -16.95 -7.61
CA SER A 22 28.05 -16.03 -8.70
C SER A 22 26.75 -16.39 -9.43
N ALA A 23 26.30 -17.64 -9.34
CA ALA A 23 25.05 -18.12 -9.95
C ALA A 23 23.78 -17.64 -9.24
N CYS A 24 23.87 -17.08 -8.02
CA CYS A 24 22.71 -16.59 -7.29
C CYS A 24 22.09 -15.31 -7.88
N GLY A 25 22.66 -14.75 -8.96
CA GLY A 25 22.07 -13.62 -9.69
C GLY A 25 21.93 -12.34 -8.86
N PHE A 26 22.49 -12.32 -7.64
CA PHE A 26 22.43 -11.18 -6.75
C PHE A 26 23.34 -10.08 -7.30
N HIS A 27 22.70 -9.02 -7.80
CA HIS A 27 23.38 -7.79 -8.14
C HIS A 27 23.10 -6.81 -7.01
N LEU A 28 24.13 -6.04 -6.62
CA LEU A 28 23.89 -4.87 -5.77
C LEU A 28 22.81 -4.06 -6.45
N ARG A 29 21.71 -3.85 -5.71
CA ARG A 29 20.63 -2.99 -6.16
C ARG A 29 21.28 -1.65 -6.43
N GLY A 30 21.42 -1.29 -7.71
CA GLY A 30 22.02 -0.03 -8.13
C GLY A 30 21.38 1.13 -7.39
N ASP A 31 22.07 2.26 -7.35
CA ASP A 31 21.57 3.45 -6.67
C ASP A 31 20.10 3.68 -7.08
N TYR A 32 19.24 3.89 -6.08
CA TYR A 32 17.84 4.23 -6.28
C TYR A 32 17.80 5.68 -6.71
N SER A 33 18.46 6.02 -7.81
CA SER A 33 18.42 7.34 -8.37
C SER A 33 16.97 7.56 -8.75
N VAL A 34 16.25 8.33 -7.93
CA VAL A 34 14.93 8.84 -8.30
C VAL A 34 15.16 9.46 -9.67
N PRO A 35 14.51 8.96 -10.75
CA PRO A 35 14.95 9.39 -12.05
C PRO A 35 14.58 10.86 -12.22
N GLU A 36 15.32 11.59 -13.04
CA GLU A 36 15.41 13.06 -12.96
C GLU A 36 14.05 13.80 -12.97
N GLU A 37 13.06 13.31 -13.72
CA GLU A 37 11.73 13.93 -13.78
C GLU A 37 10.89 13.84 -12.48
N LEU A 38 11.30 13.06 -11.47
CA LEU A 38 10.67 13.04 -10.13
C LEU A 38 11.61 13.52 -9.02
N ASN A 39 12.77 14.09 -9.38
CA ASN A 39 13.61 14.79 -8.41
C ASN A 39 12.90 16.01 -7.83
N LYS A 40 11.83 16.51 -8.46
CA LYS A 40 11.02 17.61 -7.93
C LYS A 40 9.57 17.18 -7.80
N ILE A 41 9.00 17.33 -6.60
CA ILE A 41 7.59 17.05 -6.35
C ILE A 41 7.01 18.07 -5.38
N SER A 42 5.73 18.39 -5.54
CA SER A 42 4.97 19.10 -4.53
C SER A 42 4.26 18.11 -3.60
N VAL A 43 4.27 18.37 -2.29
CA VAL A 43 3.60 17.53 -1.29
C VAL A 43 2.50 18.34 -0.61
N THR A 44 1.25 17.94 -0.84
CA THR A 44 0.07 18.50 -0.16
C THR A 44 -0.54 17.42 0.73
N SER A 45 -1.31 17.82 1.75
CA SER A 45 -1.87 16.87 2.72
C SER A 45 -3.17 17.40 3.30
N TYR A 46 -4.03 16.48 3.74
CA TYR A 46 -5.21 16.78 4.57
C TYR A 46 -4.82 17.49 5.88
N ASP A 47 -3.64 17.17 6.43
CA ASP A 47 -3.05 17.83 7.58
C ASP A 47 -1.54 18.00 7.35
N GLN A 48 -1.13 19.26 7.20
CA GLN A 48 0.26 19.62 6.94
C GLN A 48 1.21 19.35 8.12
N TYR A 49 0.68 19.21 9.34
CA TYR A 49 1.44 19.02 10.57
C TYR A 49 1.41 17.57 11.10
N SER A 50 0.63 16.69 10.47
CA SER A 50 0.53 15.29 10.91
C SER A 50 1.89 14.59 10.91
N THR A 51 2.07 13.65 11.84
CA THR A 51 3.30 12.86 11.96
C THR A 51 3.60 12.13 10.65
N PHE A 52 2.59 11.58 9.98
CA PHE A 52 2.76 10.92 8.69
C PHE A 52 3.18 11.87 7.58
N THR A 53 2.60 13.07 7.49
CA THR A 53 3.04 14.09 6.52
C THR A 53 4.50 14.48 6.73
N ARG A 54 4.92 14.67 7.99
CA ARG A 54 6.31 14.99 8.34
C ARG A 54 7.25 13.85 7.96
N MET A 55 6.87 12.60 8.25
CA MET A 55 7.65 11.41 7.88
C MET A 55 7.74 11.24 6.35
N MET A 56 6.66 11.50 5.62
CA MET A 56 6.67 11.47 4.15
C MET A 56 7.65 12.47 3.55
N LYS A 57 7.57 13.74 3.98
CA LYS A 57 8.52 14.77 3.53
C LYS A 57 9.97 14.41 3.91
N GLY A 58 10.17 13.83 5.09
CA GLY A 58 11.47 13.33 5.54
C GLY A 58 12.01 12.23 4.62
N GLN A 59 11.20 11.23 4.29
CA GLN A 59 11.60 10.13 3.43
C GLN A 59 11.91 10.59 2.00
N LEU A 60 11.12 11.51 1.44
CA LEU A 60 11.39 12.10 0.13
C LEU A 60 12.77 12.78 0.10
N ARG A 61 13.08 13.61 1.10
CA ARG A 61 14.40 14.24 1.22
C ARG A 61 15.54 13.24 1.39
N MET A 62 15.32 12.16 2.13
CA MET A 62 16.31 11.08 2.30
C MET A 62 16.57 10.28 1.01
N ASN A 63 15.75 10.46 -0.01
CA ASN A 63 15.92 9.86 -1.33
C ASN A 63 16.17 10.94 -2.39
N ASP A 64 16.77 12.06 -1.99
CA ASP A 64 17.19 13.19 -2.85
C ASP A 64 16.07 13.81 -3.70
N VAL A 65 14.82 13.72 -3.22
CA VAL A 65 13.68 14.40 -3.84
C VAL A 65 13.53 15.81 -3.27
N GLU A 66 13.68 16.80 -4.14
CA GLU A 66 13.41 18.21 -3.89
C GLU A 66 11.90 18.44 -3.74
N ILE A 67 11.49 18.99 -2.60
CA ILE A 67 10.09 19.33 -2.33
C ILE A 67 9.88 20.80 -2.67
N VAL A 68 9.08 21.07 -3.69
CA VAL A 68 8.79 22.42 -4.18
C VAL A 68 7.33 22.82 -3.92
N PRO A 69 7.00 24.13 -3.93
CA PRO A 69 5.61 24.58 -3.88
C PRO A 69 4.77 24.01 -5.04
N PRO A 70 3.46 23.81 -4.86
CA PRO A 70 2.57 23.39 -5.95
C PRO A 70 2.61 24.37 -7.13
N ALA A 71 2.74 23.84 -8.35
CA ALA A 71 2.72 24.57 -9.61
C ALA A 71 2.14 23.68 -10.73
N GLU A 72 1.66 24.27 -11.82
CA GLU A 72 0.96 23.55 -12.90
C GLU A 72 1.84 22.44 -13.53
N ASN A 73 3.12 22.70 -13.75
CA ASN A 73 4.06 21.76 -14.36
C ASN A 73 4.80 20.87 -13.34
N THR A 74 4.31 20.77 -12.10
CA THR A 74 4.97 20.00 -11.04
C THR A 74 4.10 18.83 -10.59
N PRO A 75 4.62 17.59 -10.59
CA PRO A 75 3.92 16.46 -10.00
C PRO A 75 3.53 16.71 -8.54
N ASN A 76 2.36 16.23 -8.15
CA ASN A 76 1.84 16.41 -6.80
C ASN A 76 1.55 15.07 -6.13
N LEU A 77 2.12 14.88 -4.94
CA LEU A 77 1.70 13.87 -3.99
C LEU A 77 0.75 14.51 -2.98
N HIS A 78 -0.54 14.19 -3.09
CA HIS A 78 -1.56 14.62 -2.15
C HIS A 78 -1.88 13.51 -1.16
N ILE A 79 -1.53 13.67 0.11
CA ILE A 79 -1.93 12.75 1.18
C ILE A 79 -3.38 13.06 1.55
N MET A 80 -4.28 12.09 1.35
CA MET A 80 -5.71 12.30 1.55
C MET A 80 -6.18 11.98 2.96
N SER A 81 -5.63 10.92 3.57
CA SER A 81 -6.01 10.51 4.92
C SER A 81 -5.03 9.48 5.47
N GLU A 82 -4.92 9.41 6.80
CA GLU A 82 -4.33 8.29 7.55
C GLU A 82 -5.33 7.76 8.58
N SER A 83 -5.22 6.49 8.95
CA SER A 83 -5.98 5.90 10.06
C SER A 83 -5.23 4.71 10.66
N VAL A 84 -5.37 4.51 11.97
CA VAL A 84 -4.93 3.30 12.67
C VAL A 84 -6.17 2.60 13.22
N GLY A 85 -6.37 1.33 12.84
CA GLY A 85 -7.38 0.45 13.43
C GLY A 85 -6.74 -0.57 14.35
N GLU A 86 -7.45 -0.97 15.40
CA GLU A 86 -7.04 -2.05 16.30
C GLU A 86 -8.11 -3.15 16.33
N ARG A 87 -7.70 -4.42 16.37
CA ARG A 87 -8.57 -5.53 16.73
C ARG A 87 -7.85 -6.56 17.60
N THR A 88 -8.61 -7.34 18.36
CA THR A 88 -8.07 -8.47 19.13
C THR A 88 -7.81 -9.65 18.20
N LEU A 89 -6.59 -10.16 18.21
CA LEU A 89 -6.14 -11.27 17.37
C LEU A 89 -6.26 -12.62 18.09
N SER A 90 -6.00 -12.63 19.41
CA SER A 90 -6.10 -13.84 20.23
C SER A 90 -6.52 -13.51 21.66
N LEU A 91 -6.99 -14.53 22.38
CA LEU A 91 -7.45 -14.42 23.76
C LEU A 91 -6.66 -15.34 24.69
N TYR A 92 -6.47 -14.90 25.94
CA TYR A 92 -6.06 -15.77 27.04
C TYR A 92 -7.21 -16.70 27.47
N GLN A 93 -6.91 -17.72 28.28
CA GLN A 93 -7.91 -18.66 28.82
C GLN A 93 -9.04 -17.97 29.61
N ASN A 94 -8.76 -16.78 30.16
CA ASN A 94 -9.73 -15.95 30.88
C ASN A 94 -10.53 -15.00 29.96
N THR A 95 -10.50 -15.23 28.63
CA THR A 95 -11.23 -14.44 27.62
C THR A 95 -10.76 -12.99 27.50
N ARG A 96 -9.61 -12.63 28.08
CA ARG A 96 -8.98 -11.32 27.84
C ARG A 96 -8.14 -11.33 26.58
N ALA A 97 -7.96 -10.17 25.96
CA ALA A 97 -7.04 -10.04 24.83
C ALA A 97 -5.63 -10.48 25.23
N ALA A 98 -5.04 -11.35 24.41
CA ALA A 98 -3.65 -11.76 24.53
C ALA A 98 -2.79 -11.07 23.47
N GLU A 99 -3.31 -11.01 22.24
CA GLU A 99 -2.68 -10.28 21.14
C GLU A 99 -3.63 -9.27 20.54
N LYS A 100 -3.07 -8.13 20.21
CA LYS A 100 -3.71 -7.05 19.46
C LYS A 100 -3.05 -6.92 18.11
N GLU A 101 -3.84 -6.67 17.09
CA GLU A 101 -3.39 -6.34 15.76
C GLU A 101 -3.72 -4.87 15.46
N LEU A 102 -2.70 -4.11 15.08
CA LEU A 102 -2.80 -2.76 14.56
C LEU A 102 -2.74 -2.79 13.04
N THR A 103 -3.61 -2.03 12.39
CA THR A 103 -3.58 -1.81 10.94
C THR A 103 -3.55 -0.31 10.65
N PHE A 104 -2.39 0.16 10.17
CA PHE A 104 -2.23 1.49 9.62
C PHE A 104 -2.69 1.49 8.16
N ARG A 105 -3.48 2.49 7.77
CA ARG A 105 -3.91 2.71 6.38
C ARG A 105 -3.65 4.16 6.00
N ALA A 106 -3.09 4.37 4.81
CA ALA A 106 -2.95 5.69 4.22
C ALA A 106 -3.53 5.69 2.81
N ARG A 107 -4.30 6.73 2.49
CA ARG A 107 -4.80 7.00 1.14
C ARG A 107 -4.12 8.25 0.60
N TYR A 108 -3.69 8.20 -0.65
CA TYR A 108 -2.96 9.29 -1.28
C TYR A 108 -3.26 9.32 -2.77
N ARG A 109 -3.10 10.50 -3.38
CA ARG A 109 -3.27 10.72 -4.81
C ARG A 109 -1.96 11.22 -5.38
N VAL A 110 -1.57 10.66 -6.52
CA VAL A 110 -0.43 11.13 -7.32
C VAL A 110 -1.01 11.80 -8.55
N THR A 111 -0.67 13.06 -8.76
CA THR A 111 -1.06 13.84 -9.94
C THR A 111 0.19 14.19 -10.72
N ILE A 112 0.16 13.95 -12.02
CA ILE A 112 1.26 14.21 -12.92
C ILE A 112 0.72 15.09 -14.05
N PRO A 113 1.37 16.24 -14.33
CA PRO A 113 0.98 17.11 -15.45
C PRO A 113 0.88 16.32 -16.74
N ASP A 114 -0.10 16.65 -17.59
CA ASP A 114 -0.37 16.04 -18.90
C ASP A 114 -0.78 14.55 -18.91
N LEU A 115 -0.59 13.82 -17.80
CA LEU A 115 -0.93 12.40 -17.72
C LEU A 115 -2.12 12.10 -16.78
N GLY A 116 -2.47 13.02 -15.88
CA GLY A 116 -3.63 12.92 -15.01
C GLY A 116 -3.31 12.53 -13.57
N SER A 117 -4.33 12.08 -12.84
CA SER A 117 -4.21 11.75 -11.40
C SER A 117 -4.71 10.36 -11.09
N LYS A 118 -4.06 9.67 -10.16
CA LYS A 118 -4.47 8.36 -9.67
C LYS A 118 -4.41 8.28 -8.16
N THR A 119 -5.43 7.66 -7.57
CA THR A 119 -5.54 7.46 -6.12
C THR A 119 -5.07 6.05 -5.77
N PHE A 120 -4.31 5.96 -4.68
CA PHE A 120 -3.73 4.73 -4.18
C PHE A 120 -3.98 4.61 -2.68
N SER A 121 -3.81 3.39 -2.18
CA SER A 121 -3.81 3.10 -0.76
C SER A 121 -2.66 2.17 -0.41
N THR A 122 -2.07 2.38 0.76
CA THR A 122 -1.12 1.45 1.38
C THR A 122 -1.63 1.08 2.78
N SER A 123 -1.32 -0.13 3.22
CA SER A 123 -1.61 -0.58 4.56
C SER A 123 -0.43 -1.35 5.15
N VAL A 124 -0.18 -1.15 6.43
CA VAL A 124 0.80 -1.90 7.20
C VAL A 124 0.09 -2.49 8.40
N THR A 125 0.35 -3.75 8.70
CA THR A 125 -0.26 -4.47 9.82
C THR A 125 0.84 -5.03 10.72
N ARG A 126 0.66 -4.90 12.04
CA ARG A 126 1.56 -5.42 13.07
C ARG A 126 0.75 -5.96 14.24
N SER A 127 1.24 -7.00 14.90
CA SER A 127 0.68 -7.49 16.16
C SER A 127 1.62 -7.23 17.33
N TYR A 128 1.04 -7.12 18.53
CA TYR A 128 1.77 -7.01 19.79
C TYR A 128 1.01 -7.71 20.92
N LEU A 129 1.73 -8.11 21.97
CA LEU A 129 1.15 -8.76 23.14
C LEU A 129 0.54 -7.72 24.08
N ASP A 130 -0.68 -7.95 24.55
CA ASP A 130 -1.33 -7.14 25.57
C ASP A 130 -0.87 -7.56 26.98
N ASN A 131 -0.81 -6.60 27.91
CA ASN A 131 -0.59 -6.89 29.33
C ASN A 131 -1.25 -5.80 30.20
N PRO A 132 -2.36 -6.11 30.89
CA PRO A 132 -3.09 -5.12 31.70
C PRO A 132 -2.29 -4.67 32.94
N LEU A 133 -1.33 -5.47 33.42
CA LEU A 133 -0.48 -5.10 34.55
C LEU A 133 0.57 -4.05 34.18
N THR A 134 0.85 -3.88 32.88
CA THR A 134 1.83 -2.92 32.37
C THR A 134 1.22 -2.02 31.29
N ALA A 135 -0.04 -1.62 31.47
CA ALA A 135 -0.80 -0.84 30.49
C ALA A 135 -0.08 0.43 30.01
N LEU A 136 0.61 1.15 30.91
CA LEU A 136 1.39 2.34 30.53
C LEU A 136 2.54 2.00 29.57
N ALA A 137 3.30 0.95 29.88
CA ALA A 137 4.38 0.50 29.01
C ALA A 137 3.84 0.01 27.66
N LYS A 138 2.69 -0.66 27.66
CA LYS A 138 2.01 -1.10 26.43
C LYS A 138 1.49 0.05 25.57
N SER A 139 1.05 1.15 26.18
CA SER A 139 0.71 2.36 25.43
C SER A 139 1.94 2.93 24.71
N VAL A 140 3.09 3.00 25.39
CA VAL A 140 4.34 3.51 24.78
C VAL A 140 4.83 2.57 23.66
N GLU A 141 4.75 1.26 23.87
CA GLU A 141 5.07 0.25 22.84
C GLU A 141 4.15 0.41 21.61
N ARG A 142 2.84 0.57 21.83
CA ARG A 142 1.87 0.80 20.75
C ARG A 142 2.23 2.05 19.94
N ASP A 143 2.48 3.17 20.62
CA ASP A 143 2.80 4.44 19.95
C ASP A 143 4.09 4.31 19.11
N MET A 144 5.10 3.59 19.62
CA MET A 144 6.32 3.26 18.88
C MET A 144 6.03 2.40 17.64
N ILE A 145 5.21 1.36 17.78
CA ILE A 145 4.82 0.49 16.67
C ILE A 145 4.06 1.29 15.60
N GLU A 146 3.14 2.17 15.98
CA GLU A 146 2.44 3.02 15.02
C GLU A 146 3.40 3.91 14.20
N ASP A 147 4.40 4.51 14.85
CA ASP A 147 5.40 5.33 14.18
C ASP A 147 6.28 4.51 13.22
N GLU A 148 6.66 3.30 13.61
CA GLU A 148 7.33 2.36 12.70
C GLU A 148 6.45 1.99 11.51
N MET A 149 5.15 1.74 11.74
CA MET A 149 4.20 1.45 10.68
C MET A 149 4.04 2.63 9.71
N ARG A 150 3.99 3.88 10.19
CA ARG A 150 3.99 5.10 9.36
C ARG A 150 5.27 5.19 8.52
N LYS A 151 6.43 4.92 9.09
CA LYS A 151 7.72 4.91 8.37
C LYS A 151 7.76 3.83 7.28
N LEU A 152 7.27 2.63 7.58
CA LEU A 152 7.17 1.54 6.61
C LEU A 152 6.20 1.88 5.48
N ALA A 153 5.02 2.43 5.79
CA ALA A 153 4.04 2.87 4.80
C ALA A 153 4.61 3.94 3.87
N THR A 154 5.32 4.91 4.44
CA THR A 154 6.03 5.95 3.68
C THR A 154 7.03 5.34 2.67
N SER A 155 7.81 4.37 3.12
CA SER A 155 8.75 3.64 2.26
C SER A 155 8.05 2.83 1.15
N GLN A 156 6.87 2.28 1.43
CA GLN A 156 6.06 1.58 0.43
C GLN A 156 5.51 2.54 -0.63
N ILE A 157 4.99 3.69 -0.21
CA ILE A 157 4.49 4.74 -1.12
C ILE A 157 5.59 5.19 -2.07
N LEU A 158 6.79 5.51 -1.54
CA LEU A 158 7.90 5.94 -2.38
C LEU A 158 8.28 4.88 -3.43
N ARG A 159 8.31 3.60 -3.04
CA ARG A 159 8.53 2.50 -4.01
C ARG A 159 7.42 2.37 -5.04
N GLN A 160 6.16 2.58 -4.64
CA GLN A 160 5.02 2.57 -5.57
C GLN A 160 5.13 3.74 -6.57
N MET A 161 5.49 4.94 -6.09
CA MET A 161 5.72 6.11 -6.94
C MET A 161 6.86 5.89 -7.94
N ALA A 162 7.98 5.29 -7.51
CA ALA A 162 9.09 4.96 -8.39
C ALA A 162 8.68 3.99 -9.52
N ARG A 163 7.74 3.07 -9.26
CA ARG A 163 7.20 2.16 -10.29
C ARG A 163 6.24 2.85 -11.24
N LEU A 164 5.35 3.71 -10.73
CA LEU A 164 4.44 4.49 -11.58
C LEU A 164 5.23 5.28 -12.61
N LYS A 165 6.35 5.86 -12.19
CA LYS A 165 7.26 6.56 -13.08
C LYS A 165 7.85 5.67 -14.17
N ALA A 166 8.35 4.48 -13.83
CA ALA A 166 8.89 3.56 -14.83
C ALA A 166 7.84 3.20 -15.89
N ASN A 167 6.58 3.02 -15.47
CA ASN A 167 5.46 2.77 -16.38
C ASN A 167 5.13 4.00 -17.24
N ILE A 168 5.20 5.21 -16.67
CA ILE A 168 5.04 6.48 -17.39
C ILE A 168 6.12 6.68 -18.45
N ALA A 169 7.38 6.48 -18.11
CA ALA A 169 8.51 6.57 -19.04
C ALA A 169 8.39 5.52 -20.17
N ALA A 170 7.79 4.37 -19.87
CA ALA A 170 7.47 3.34 -20.86
C ALA A 170 6.14 3.58 -21.62
N GLY A 171 5.46 4.72 -21.42
CA GLY A 171 4.21 5.08 -22.11
C GLY A 171 2.97 4.27 -21.69
N SER A 172 3.01 3.58 -20.54
CA SER A 172 2.00 2.61 -20.09
C SER A 172 1.33 3.02 -18.76
N MET A 173 0.74 4.20 -18.69
CA MET A 173 -0.25 4.52 -17.63
C MET A 173 -1.62 3.86 -17.85
N ASN A 174 -1.76 3.09 -18.93
CA ASN A 174 -2.97 2.38 -19.31
C ASN A 174 -2.97 0.93 -18.80
N LEU A 175 -2.73 0.69 -17.51
CA LEU A 175 -2.98 -0.66 -16.94
C LEU A 175 -4.48 -0.95 -16.79
N GLU A 176 -5.31 0.08 -16.60
CA GLU A 176 -6.76 -0.08 -16.51
C GLU A 176 -7.35 -0.57 -17.85
N SER A 177 -6.80 -0.13 -18.99
CA SER A 177 -7.25 -0.66 -20.29
C SER A 177 -6.82 -2.12 -20.48
N LEU A 178 -5.65 -2.54 -20.01
CA LEU A 178 -5.19 -3.92 -20.11
C LEU A 178 -5.99 -4.86 -19.20
N GLU A 179 -6.29 -4.44 -17.97
CA GLU A 179 -7.13 -5.20 -17.04
C GLU A 179 -8.57 -5.29 -17.56
N ASN A 180 -9.13 -4.18 -18.07
CA ASN A 180 -10.47 -4.16 -18.68
C ASN A 180 -10.56 -4.97 -19.99
N VAL A 181 -9.48 -5.00 -20.79
CA VAL A 181 -9.42 -5.84 -21.99
C VAL A 181 -9.33 -7.31 -21.60
N GLN A 182 -8.53 -7.67 -20.59
CA GLN A 182 -8.42 -9.04 -20.09
C GLN A 182 -9.74 -9.53 -19.48
N VAL A 183 -10.42 -8.69 -18.68
CA VAL A 183 -11.74 -9.00 -18.09
C VAL A 183 -12.79 -9.19 -19.18
N LYS A 184 -12.85 -8.31 -20.19
CA LYS A 184 -13.78 -8.46 -21.33
C LYS A 184 -13.50 -9.71 -22.18
N GLU A 185 -12.24 -10.10 -22.31
CA GLU A 185 -11.87 -11.32 -23.03
C GLU A 185 -12.29 -12.57 -22.25
N LEU A 186 -12.10 -12.56 -20.93
CA LEU A 186 -12.57 -13.63 -20.03
C LEU A 186 -14.11 -13.72 -19.99
N GLU A 187 -14.83 -12.59 -19.97
CA GLU A 187 -16.29 -12.55 -20.04
C GLU A 187 -16.84 -13.17 -21.33
N LYS A 188 -16.19 -12.92 -22.48
CA LYS A 188 -16.54 -13.56 -23.75
C LYS A 188 -16.22 -15.05 -23.76
N GLN A 189 -15.09 -15.45 -23.18
CA GLN A 189 -14.66 -16.84 -23.14
C GLN A 189 -15.55 -17.71 -22.24
N TYR A 190 -16.02 -17.16 -21.12
CA TYR A 190 -16.81 -17.90 -20.13
C TYR A 190 -18.31 -17.55 -20.13
N ASN A 191 -18.75 -16.62 -20.99
CA ASN A 191 -20.14 -16.15 -21.14
C ASN A 191 -20.83 -15.80 -19.80
N ILE A 192 -20.07 -15.18 -18.90
CA ILE A 192 -20.57 -14.74 -17.58
C ILE A 192 -21.20 -13.37 -17.76
N LYS A 193 -22.48 -13.22 -17.42
CA LYS A 193 -23.16 -11.91 -17.33
C LYS A 193 -23.27 -11.53 -15.86
N ASN A 194 -22.60 -10.45 -15.45
CA ASN A 194 -22.83 -9.86 -14.13
C ASN A 194 -24.19 -9.14 -14.14
N VAL A 195 -24.99 -9.38 -13.11
CA VAL A 195 -26.24 -8.66 -12.86
C VAL A 195 -25.88 -7.42 -12.06
N GLU A 196 -26.09 -6.22 -12.64
CA GLU A 196 -26.09 -4.97 -11.88
C GLU A 196 -27.27 -5.00 -10.90
N ILE A 197 -26.98 -4.79 -9.62
CA ILE A 197 -28.00 -4.54 -8.61
C ILE A 197 -28.15 -3.02 -8.56
N ASP A 198 -29.22 -2.51 -9.14
CA ASP A 198 -29.60 -1.10 -8.98
C ASP A 198 -29.99 -0.84 -7.52
N ASP A 199 -29.31 0.13 -6.90
CA ASP A 199 -29.67 0.64 -5.58
C ASP A 199 -31.07 1.27 -5.65
N VAL A 200 -32.07 0.60 -5.11
CA VAL A 200 -33.43 1.14 -4.99
C VAL A 200 -33.45 2.23 -3.91
N GLU A 201 -33.49 3.47 -4.37
CA GLU A 201 -33.79 4.67 -3.60
C GLU A 201 -35.17 4.54 -2.94
N THR A 202 -35.20 4.36 -1.62
CA THR A 202 -36.45 4.29 -0.85
C THR A 202 -36.83 5.70 -0.39
N ALA A 203 -37.72 6.37 -1.12
CA ALA A 203 -38.43 7.54 -0.64
C ALA A 203 -39.58 7.11 0.32
N PRO A 204 -39.88 7.87 1.39
CA PRO A 204 -40.91 7.48 2.35
C PRO A 204 -42.31 7.81 1.80
N SER A 205 -43.17 6.80 1.68
CA SER A 205 -44.58 6.96 1.34
C SER A 205 -45.43 7.16 2.60
N THR A 206 -46.16 8.27 2.63
CA THR A 206 -47.26 8.62 3.53
C THR A 206 -48.34 7.52 3.54
N GLU A 207 -48.72 7.03 4.72
CA GLU A 207 -49.90 6.17 4.92
C GLU A 207 -51.17 7.02 5.09
N GLU A 208 -52.09 6.94 4.13
CA GLU A 208 -53.51 7.28 4.30
C GLU A 208 -54.28 6.00 4.70
N LEU A 209 -54.99 6.09 5.84
CA LEU A 209 -55.92 5.07 6.35
C LEU A 209 -57.22 5.04 5.53
N PRO A 210 -57.78 3.87 5.17
CA PRO A 210 -59.10 3.79 4.56
C PRO A 210 -60.22 3.71 5.61
N GLU A 211 -61.25 4.52 5.41
CA GLU A 211 -62.56 4.41 6.05
C GLU A 211 -63.26 3.10 5.62
N LEU A 212 -63.83 2.38 6.60
CA LEU A 212 -64.81 1.31 6.39
C LEU A 212 -66.14 1.75 7.00
N SER A 213 -67.10 2.07 6.13
CA SER A 213 -68.49 2.39 6.48
C SER A 213 -69.32 1.12 6.71
N GLU A 214 -69.93 1.07 7.89
CA GLU A 214 -71.25 0.53 8.30
C GLU A 214 -71.99 -0.54 7.45
N SER A 215 -72.52 -1.58 8.12
CA SER A 215 -73.93 -1.56 8.59
C SER A 215 -74.42 -2.88 9.23
N ALA A 216 -75.15 -2.70 10.34
CA ALA A 216 -76.35 -3.43 10.80
C ALA A 216 -76.33 -4.96 11.06
N GLN A 217 -76.30 -5.33 12.35
CA GLN A 217 -77.47 -5.80 13.12
C GLN A 217 -77.12 -6.01 14.59
#